data_AF-A0A4Z1IGD2-F1
#
_entry.id   AF-A0A4Z1IGD2-F1
#
_cell.length_a   1.000
_cell.length_b   1.000
_cell.length_c   1.000
_cell.angle_alpha   90.00
_cell.angle_beta   90.00
_cell.angle_gamma   90.00
#
_symmetry.space_group_name_H-M   'P 1'
#
loop_
_entity.id
_entity.type
_entity.pdbx_description
1 polymer ?
#
loop_
_entity_poly.entity_id
_entity_poly.type
_entity_poly.pdbx_seq_one_letter_code
_entity_poly.pdbx_strand_id
1 'polypeptide(L)'
;MDQSRPFTISFHDNVKYNGSGYWLHTIDAKLRCTKLAKLSSTIPPELDVGRQHTDEELNDIGYIRLEPVVCHFLAAPNAPDGKRFDHTYLSAAEIEKAGLLDRLVKVREKMLHRDFQPKLHATMTKVRSHRFMEDRAKIYELGITVQKCTGRHSIQNGVIIRKDVDRDNRDLTVELTSIANALLETYTPGMKDEFRAKRRLQRPPLTIGADKNNTITSIQANYLEINEGMDGLRKFGHGHVDERDHANMFTVLFLLGNPPPDYHVGNSALLGERTVCPTAPLSALVFSEKRWHAGIALRRYDADTPVSIRYVSPVPIPELPTGTPLVHLSVVAYPSRRMIDVHPQELGYELFTSAGSAYFQSQKKYQEWRMSYYIAHERPW
;
A
#
# COMPACT_ATOMS: atom_id res chain seq x y z
N MET A 1 9.60 28.74 -1.36
CA MET A 1 9.39 28.17 -0.02
C MET A 1 10.07 26.82 0.04
N ASP A 2 11.00 26.66 0.97
CA ASP A 2 11.89 25.49 1.10
C ASP A 2 11.11 24.28 1.64
N GLN A 3 10.73 23.34 0.77
CA GLN A 3 9.92 22.15 1.07
C GLN A 3 10.74 20.95 1.59
N SER A 4 11.98 21.18 2.03
CA SER A 4 12.94 20.11 2.34
C SER A 4 13.08 19.75 3.83
N ARG A 5 12.37 20.41 4.74
CA ARG A 5 12.50 20.15 6.19
C ARG A 5 11.41 19.20 6.72
N PRO A 6 11.77 18.07 7.37
CA PRO A 6 10.83 17.35 8.21
C PRO A 6 10.58 18.20 9.47
N PHE A 7 9.36 18.70 9.62
CA PHE A 7 8.97 19.54 10.76
C PHE A 7 8.41 18.69 11.92
N THR A 8 8.58 19.22 13.13
CA THR A 8 8.51 18.51 14.41
C THR A 8 7.38 19.00 15.37
N ILE A 9 6.38 18.13 15.66
CA ILE A 9 5.62 17.66 16.88
C ILE A 9 5.05 18.57 18.00
N SER A 10 3.84 18.18 18.51
CA SER A 10 3.46 18.11 19.94
C SER A 10 2.31 17.09 20.26
N PHE A 11 2.26 16.61 21.52
CA PHE A 11 1.67 15.35 22.05
C PHE A 11 0.23 15.39 22.60
N HIS A 12 -0.28 14.18 22.89
CA HIS A 12 -1.51 13.81 23.61
C HIS A 12 -1.71 14.55 24.93
N ASP A 13 -2.88 15.17 25.06
CA ASP A 13 -3.67 15.15 26.30
C ASP A 13 -5.19 15.01 26.05
N ASN A 14 -5.64 14.88 24.80
CA ASN A 14 -7.07 14.80 24.49
C ASN A 14 -7.29 14.16 23.11
N VAL A 15 -7.46 12.83 23.03
CA VAL A 15 -8.16 12.23 21.87
C VAL A 15 -9.62 12.64 21.99
N LYS A 16 -9.98 13.80 21.43
CA LYS A 16 -11.36 14.27 21.39
C LYS A 16 -11.98 13.92 20.05
N TYR A 17 -12.85 12.91 20.05
CA TYR A 17 -13.79 12.68 18.95
C TYR A 17 -14.75 13.87 18.91
N ASN A 18 -14.74 14.65 17.81
CA ASN A 18 -15.57 15.84 17.65
C ASN A 18 -16.65 15.70 16.56
N GLY A 19 -16.96 14.46 16.15
CA GLY A 19 -17.92 14.18 15.08
C GLY A 19 -17.34 14.26 13.65
N SER A 20 -16.03 14.50 13.47
CA SER A 20 -15.38 14.55 12.14
C SER A 20 -14.11 13.68 11.98
N GLY A 21 -13.72 12.92 13.00
CA GLY A 21 -12.55 12.02 12.99
C GLY A 21 -11.81 11.95 14.33
N TYR A 22 -10.81 11.07 14.43
CA TYR A 22 -9.91 10.96 15.58
C TYR A 22 -8.60 11.73 15.35
N TRP A 23 -8.15 12.42 16.39
CA TRP A 23 -6.87 13.13 16.42
C TRP A 23 -5.78 12.17 16.90
N LEU A 24 -4.76 11.93 16.08
CA LEU A 24 -3.58 11.17 16.49
C LEU A 24 -2.41 12.15 16.67
N HIS A 25 -1.87 12.23 17.87
CA HIS A 25 -0.67 13.01 18.13
C HIS A 25 0.54 12.10 17.94
N THR A 26 1.19 12.17 16.77
CA THR A 26 2.40 11.39 16.51
C THR A 26 3.56 11.78 17.41
N ILE A 27 4.30 10.76 17.83
CA ILE A 27 5.48 10.80 18.69
C ILE A 27 6.59 11.70 18.09
N ASP A 28 7.28 12.43 18.96
CA ASP A 28 8.28 13.46 18.65
C ASP A 28 9.56 12.93 17.95
N ALA A 29 9.75 13.22 16.66
CA ALA A 29 11.04 13.27 15.95
C ALA A 29 12.14 14.14 16.61
N LYS A 30 11.87 15.01 17.61
CA LYS A 30 12.91 15.61 18.48
C LYS A 30 13.30 14.72 19.66
N LEU A 31 12.53 13.68 20.00
CA LEU A 31 12.91 12.70 21.02
C LEU A 31 13.82 11.62 20.40
N ARG A 32 15.10 11.98 20.22
CA ARG A 32 16.19 11.12 19.74
C ARG A 32 16.61 10.05 20.75
N CYS A 33 15.68 9.26 21.30
CA CYS A 33 16.02 8.17 22.21
C CYS A 33 15.72 6.81 21.56
N THR A 34 16.70 5.90 21.60
CA THR A 34 16.62 4.51 21.13
C THR A 34 15.40 3.75 21.67
N LYS A 35 14.92 4.11 22.87
CA LYS A 35 13.73 3.54 23.49
C LYS A 35 12.44 3.88 22.74
N LEU A 36 12.27 5.10 22.24
CA LEU A 36 11.08 5.50 21.48
C LEU A 36 11.10 4.97 20.05
N ALA A 37 12.27 4.96 19.40
CA ALA A 37 12.43 4.31 18.10
C ALA A 37 12.02 2.83 18.18
N LYS A 38 12.45 2.12 19.22
CA LYS A 38 12.08 0.72 19.48
C LYS A 38 10.57 0.56 19.73
N LEU A 39 9.95 1.45 20.50
CA LEU A 39 8.50 1.41 20.77
C LEU A 39 7.66 1.68 19.51
N SER A 40 8.13 2.53 18.61
CA SER A 40 7.45 2.83 17.36
C SER A 40 7.76 1.85 16.24
N SER A 41 8.72 0.93 16.41
CA SER A 41 9.17 0.00 15.36
C SER A 41 8.98 -1.48 15.69
N THR A 42 8.33 -1.81 16.82
CA THR A 42 8.14 -3.20 17.27
C THR A 42 6.69 -3.44 17.63
N ILE A 43 6.14 -4.57 17.20
CA ILE A 43 4.81 -5.03 17.61
C ILE A 43 4.89 -5.46 19.08
N PRO A 44 4.04 -4.93 19.97
CA PRO A 44 3.92 -5.43 21.34
C PRO A 44 3.49 -6.91 21.33
N PRO A 45 4.09 -7.80 22.14
CA PRO A 45 3.68 -9.21 22.20
C PRO A 45 2.18 -9.41 22.48
N GLU A 46 1.58 -8.50 23.23
CA GLU A 46 0.16 -8.49 23.56
C GLU A 46 -0.74 -8.25 22.33
N LEU A 47 -0.21 -7.56 21.31
CA LEU A 47 -0.88 -7.33 20.03
C LEU A 47 -0.71 -8.52 19.06
N ASP A 48 0.28 -9.40 19.29
CA ASP A 48 0.61 -10.53 18.42
C ASP A 48 -0.07 -11.84 18.88
N VAL A 49 -1.40 -11.84 18.86
CA VAL A 49 -2.25 -12.97 19.28
C VAL A 49 -3.13 -13.51 18.13
N GLY A 50 -3.59 -14.76 18.25
CA GLY A 50 -4.34 -15.49 17.21
C GLY A 50 -5.84 -15.20 17.16
N ARG A 51 -6.25 -13.97 17.49
CA ARG A 51 -7.66 -13.55 17.54
C ARG A 51 -7.80 -12.04 17.43
N GLN A 52 -9.03 -11.55 17.28
CA GLN A 52 -9.31 -10.12 17.44
C GLN A 52 -9.17 -9.74 18.92
N HIS A 53 -8.63 -8.56 19.17
CA HIS A 53 -8.68 -7.92 20.48
C HIS A 53 -10.08 -7.36 20.75
N THR A 54 -10.44 -7.12 22.00
CA THR A 54 -11.54 -6.19 22.33
C THR A 54 -11.01 -4.76 22.35
N ASP A 55 -11.91 -3.77 22.37
CA ASP A 55 -11.48 -2.37 22.44
C ASP A 55 -10.87 -2.04 23.81
N GLU A 56 -11.31 -2.70 24.89
CA GLU A 56 -10.67 -2.61 26.21
C GLU A 56 -9.22 -3.13 26.17
N GLU A 57 -8.99 -4.30 25.58
CA GLU A 57 -7.65 -4.86 25.44
C GLU A 57 -6.73 -3.95 24.61
N LEU A 58 -7.25 -3.39 23.51
CA LEU A 58 -6.48 -2.44 22.71
C LEU A 58 -6.15 -1.18 23.51
N ASN A 59 -7.11 -0.64 24.27
CA ASN A 59 -6.88 0.52 25.13
C ASN A 59 -5.81 0.23 26.20
N ASP A 60 -5.81 -0.96 26.81
CA ASP A 60 -4.82 -1.39 27.79
C ASP A 60 -3.41 -1.50 27.18
N ILE A 61 -3.30 -1.97 25.94
CA ILE A 61 -2.04 -2.00 25.16
C ILE A 61 -1.64 -0.58 24.69
N GLY A 62 -2.61 0.34 24.66
CA GLY A 62 -2.45 1.71 24.17
C GLY A 62 -2.57 1.84 22.65
N TYR A 63 -3.36 0.96 22.02
CA TYR A 63 -3.70 0.97 20.60
C TYR A 63 -5.18 1.29 20.38
N ILE A 64 -5.49 1.75 19.17
CA ILE A 64 -6.86 2.06 18.74
C ILE A 64 -7.22 1.22 17.52
N ARG A 65 -8.40 0.60 17.53
CA ARG A 65 -8.95 -0.06 16.34
C ARG A 65 -9.33 0.99 15.31
N LEU A 66 -8.89 0.80 14.06
CA LEU A 66 -9.39 1.61 12.95
C LEU A 66 -10.80 1.18 12.58
N GLU A 67 -11.75 2.07 12.87
CA GLU A 67 -13.10 1.97 12.36
C GLU A 67 -13.13 2.26 10.84
N PRO A 68 -13.92 1.52 10.05
CA PRO A 68 -14.03 1.78 8.61
C PRO A 68 -14.46 3.23 8.28
N VAL A 69 -13.83 3.84 7.27
CA VAL A 69 -14.04 5.22 6.78
C VAL A 69 -13.63 6.34 7.74
N VAL A 70 -13.39 6.04 9.02
CA VAL A 70 -12.97 7.06 9.95
C VAL A 70 -11.57 7.55 9.56
N CYS A 71 -11.52 8.79 9.09
CA CYS A 71 -10.28 9.43 8.67
C CYS A 71 -9.50 9.88 9.92
N HIS A 72 -8.24 9.48 9.97
CA HIS A 72 -7.31 9.92 11.01
C HIS A 72 -6.42 11.03 10.48
N PHE A 73 -6.23 12.05 11.32
CA PHE A 73 -5.46 13.23 11.00
C PHE A 73 -4.35 13.45 12.01
N LEU A 74 -3.27 14.05 11.53
CA LEU A 74 -2.17 14.52 12.38
C LEU A 74 -2.17 16.04 12.44
N ALA A 75 -1.75 16.56 13.59
CA ALA A 75 -1.46 17.97 13.75
C ALA A 75 -0.38 18.43 12.76
N ALA A 76 -0.72 19.44 11.96
CA ALA A 76 0.16 20.03 10.95
C ALA A 76 0.04 21.56 11.05
N PRO A 77 0.90 22.23 11.84
CA PRO A 77 0.81 23.68 12.08
C PRO A 77 0.85 24.55 10.81
N ASN A 78 1.43 24.02 9.74
CA ASN A 78 1.56 24.70 8.44
C ASN A 78 0.39 24.41 7.49
N ALA A 79 -0.57 23.56 7.88
CA ALA A 79 -1.76 23.29 7.09
C ALA A 79 -2.83 24.36 7.36
N PRO A 80 -3.69 24.73 6.38
CA PRO A 80 -4.69 25.79 6.55
C PRO A 80 -5.65 25.56 7.73
N ASP A 81 -6.00 24.31 8.00
CA ASP A 81 -6.87 23.87 9.09
C ASP A 81 -6.09 23.25 10.26
N GLY A 82 -4.77 23.41 10.28
CA GLY A 82 -3.88 22.89 11.31
C GLY A 82 -3.74 21.37 11.32
N LYS A 83 -4.24 20.65 10.30
CA LYS A 83 -4.21 19.19 10.25
C LYS A 83 -3.87 18.64 8.86
N ARG A 84 -3.40 17.39 8.84
CA ARG A 84 -3.12 16.66 7.60
C ARG A 84 -3.71 15.27 7.71
N PHE A 85 -4.42 14.84 6.66
CA PHE A 85 -4.86 13.45 6.56
C PHE A 85 -3.66 12.51 6.64
N ASP A 86 -3.83 11.40 7.35
CA ASP A 86 -2.76 10.43 7.56
C ASP A 86 -3.12 9.04 7.10
N HIS A 87 -4.24 8.49 7.60
CA HIS A 87 -4.69 7.16 7.23
C HIS A 87 -6.19 6.94 7.44
N THR A 88 -6.70 5.90 6.77
CA THR A 88 -8.05 5.35 6.98
C THR A 88 -8.07 3.87 6.62
N TYR A 89 -8.87 3.09 7.33
CA TYR A 89 -9.21 1.72 6.95
C TYR A 89 -10.52 1.69 6.17
N LEU A 90 -10.63 0.81 5.20
CA LEU A 90 -11.80 0.61 4.35
C LEU A 90 -12.15 -0.87 4.35
N SER A 91 -13.29 -1.23 4.94
CA SER A 91 -13.80 -2.59 4.90
C SER A 91 -14.43 -2.90 3.52
N ALA A 92 -14.73 -4.17 3.27
CA ALA A 92 -15.42 -4.59 2.04
C ALA A 92 -16.76 -3.85 1.83
N ALA A 93 -17.50 -3.55 2.91
CA ALA A 93 -18.74 -2.77 2.86
C ALA A 93 -18.53 -1.35 2.34
N GLU A 94 -17.39 -0.74 2.65
CA GLU A 94 -17.09 0.64 2.23
C GLU A 94 -16.60 0.68 0.79
N ILE A 95 -15.83 -0.33 0.39
CA ILE A 95 -15.44 -0.51 -1.01
C ILE A 95 -16.68 -0.81 -1.88
N GLU A 96 -17.69 -1.51 -1.35
CA GLU A 96 -18.98 -1.72 -1.99
C GLU A 96 -19.75 -0.41 -2.18
N LYS A 97 -19.87 0.41 -1.12
CA LYS A 97 -20.50 1.74 -1.20
C LYS A 97 -19.81 2.67 -2.20
N ALA A 98 -18.50 2.52 -2.41
CA ALA A 98 -17.75 3.24 -3.44
C ALA A 98 -17.99 2.70 -4.87
N GLY A 99 -18.74 1.61 -5.04
CA GLY A 99 -18.99 0.96 -6.33
C GLY A 99 -17.78 0.23 -6.90
N LEU A 100 -16.84 -0.19 -6.03
CA LEU A 100 -15.56 -0.77 -6.44
C LEU A 100 -15.40 -2.25 -6.05
N LEU A 101 -16.32 -2.82 -5.26
CA LEU A 101 -16.18 -4.18 -4.73
C LEU A 101 -16.12 -5.23 -5.83
N ASP A 102 -17.06 -5.23 -6.80
CA ASP A 102 -17.07 -6.20 -7.90
C ASP A 102 -15.78 -6.20 -8.73
N ARG A 103 -15.21 -5.01 -8.91
CA ARG A 103 -13.93 -4.83 -9.61
C ARG A 103 -12.79 -5.45 -8.80
N LEU A 104 -12.78 -5.21 -7.48
CA LEU A 104 -11.79 -5.78 -6.57
C LEU A 104 -11.92 -7.30 -6.41
N VAL A 105 -13.14 -7.84 -6.48
CA VAL A 105 -13.41 -9.29 -6.50
C VAL A 105 -12.76 -9.94 -7.72
N LYS A 106 -12.95 -9.38 -8.92
CA LYS A 106 -12.30 -9.90 -10.14
C LYS A 106 -10.77 -9.85 -10.06
N VAL A 107 -10.23 -8.80 -9.48
CA VAL A 107 -8.79 -8.69 -9.19
C VAL A 107 -8.35 -9.81 -8.25
N ARG A 108 -9.07 -10.02 -7.14
CA ARG A 108 -8.79 -11.09 -6.17
C ARG A 108 -8.83 -12.47 -6.82
N GLU A 109 -9.88 -12.80 -7.57
CA GLU A 109 -10.03 -14.07 -8.28
C GLU A 109 -8.85 -14.34 -9.22
N LYS A 110 -8.46 -13.34 -10.02
CA LYS A 110 -7.33 -13.46 -10.95
C LYS A 110 -6.00 -13.66 -10.22
N MET A 111 -5.75 -12.88 -9.16
CA MET A 111 -4.50 -12.94 -8.42
C MET A 111 -4.36 -14.20 -7.56
N LEU A 112 -5.48 -14.80 -7.16
CA LEU A 112 -5.52 -16.06 -6.41
C LEU A 112 -5.70 -17.28 -7.30
N HIS A 113 -5.89 -17.12 -8.61
CA HIS A 113 -5.94 -18.24 -9.53
C HIS A 113 -4.66 -19.08 -9.40
N ARG A 114 -4.81 -20.41 -9.33
CA ARG A 114 -3.71 -21.36 -9.06
C ARG A 114 -2.49 -21.20 -9.97
N ASP A 115 -2.71 -20.74 -11.21
CA ASP A 115 -1.65 -20.57 -12.21
C ASP A 115 -1.02 -19.17 -12.19
N PHE A 116 -1.64 -18.18 -11.55
CA PHE A 116 -1.19 -16.78 -11.63
C PHE A 116 0.15 -16.59 -10.93
N GLN A 117 0.23 -16.94 -9.64
CA GLN A 117 1.46 -16.78 -8.85
C GLN A 117 2.64 -17.59 -9.42
N PRO A 118 2.48 -18.86 -9.85
CA PRO A 118 3.56 -19.61 -10.50
C PRO A 118 4.05 -18.99 -11.81
N LYS A 119 3.14 -18.50 -12.68
CA LYS A 119 3.52 -17.79 -13.92
C LYS A 119 4.27 -16.49 -13.63
N LEU A 120 3.81 -15.76 -12.61
CA LEU A 120 4.45 -14.54 -12.13
C LEU A 120 5.86 -14.83 -11.61
N HIS A 121 6.01 -15.90 -10.81
CA HIS A 121 7.30 -16.37 -10.32
C HIS A 121 8.25 -16.73 -11.46
N ALA A 122 7.81 -17.57 -12.39
CA ALA A 122 8.62 -18.00 -13.54
C ALA A 122 9.09 -16.83 -14.41
N THR A 123 8.22 -15.83 -14.61
CA THR A 123 8.57 -14.58 -15.31
C THR A 123 9.66 -13.81 -14.58
N MET A 124 9.54 -13.68 -13.25
CA MET A 124 10.49 -12.91 -12.43
C MET A 124 11.84 -13.62 -12.25
N THR A 125 11.88 -14.95 -12.24
CA THR A 125 13.14 -15.72 -12.17
C THR A 125 14.02 -15.52 -13.42
N LYS A 126 13.44 -15.21 -14.58
CA LYS A 126 14.20 -14.97 -15.82
C LYS A 126 15.07 -13.72 -15.77
N VAL A 127 14.77 -12.79 -14.86
CA VAL A 127 15.31 -11.42 -14.92
C VAL A 127 15.85 -10.91 -13.59
N ARG A 128 15.65 -11.67 -12.51
CA ARG A 128 16.24 -11.40 -11.20
C ARG A 128 17.21 -12.53 -10.85
N SER A 129 18.23 -12.20 -10.05
CA SER A 129 19.22 -13.20 -9.64
C SER A 129 18.57 -14.30 -8.81
N HIS A 130 19.12 -15.52 -8.89
CA HIS A 130 18.68 -16.66 -8.07
C HIS A 130 18.60 -16.31 -6.58
N ARG A 131 19.65 -15.64 -6.07
CA ARG A 131 19.70 -15.11 -4.70
C ARG A 131 18.56 -14.14 -4.36
N PHE A 132 18.12 -13.30 -5.32
CA PHE A 132 16.97 -12.43 -5.11
C PHE A 132 15.66 -13.23 -4.95
N MET A 133 15.54 -14.34 -5.67
CA MET A 133 14.36 -15.20 -5.64
C MET A 133 14.34 -16.12 -4.40
N GLU A 134 15.50 -16.48 -3.84
CA GLU A 134 15.64 -17.30 -2.62
C GLU A 134 15.46 -16.50 -1.32
N ASP A 135 15.94 -15.25 -1.27
CA ASP A 135 16.03 -14.46 -0.02
C ASP A 135 14.72 -13.78 0.41
N ARG A 136 13.63 -13.84 -0.38
CA ARG A 136 12.38 -13.13 -0.08
C ARG A 136 11.18 -14.07 -0.04
N ALA A 137 10.26 -13.79 0.89
CA ALA A 137 8.85 -14.14 0.72
C ALA A 137 8.42 -13.80 -0.72
N LYS A 138 7.46 -14.54 -1.28
CA LYS A 138 7.01 -14.43 -2.70
C LYS A 138 6.46 -13.02 -3.00
N ILE A 139 7.37 -12.06 -3.20
CA ILE A 139 7.14 -10.63 -3.37
C ILE A 139 7.43 -10.28 -4.84
N TYR A 140 6.44 -9.68 -5.50
CA TYR A 140 6.48 -9.38 -6.92
C TYR A 140 6.13 -7.93 -7.20
N GLU A 141 7.04 -7.20 -7.86
CA GLU A 141 6.79 -5.84 -8.36
C GLU A 141 6.09 -5.92 -9.73
N LEU A 142 4.86 -5.39 -9.83
CA LEU A 142 4.03 -5.50 -11.04
C LEU A 142 4.13 -4.27 -11.99
N GLY A 143 4.96 -3.29 -11.65
CA GLY A 143 5.10 -2.01 -12.39
C GLY A 143 6.50 -1.76 -12.94
N ILE A 144 6.88 -0.48 -13.05
CA ILE A 144 8.26 -0.08 -13.40
C ILE A 144 9.22 -0.50 -12.31
N THR A 145 10.39 -0.98 -12.73
CA THR A 145 11.45 -1.42 -11.83
C THR A 145 12.59 -0.41 -11.78
N VAL A 146 13.25 -0.38 -10.63
CA VAL A 146 14.41 0.48 -10.40
C VAL A 146 15.61 -0.41 -10.11
N GLN A 147 16.57 -0.46 -11.05
CA GLN A 147 17.78 -1.27 -10.88
C GLN A 147 18.68 -0.69 -9.77
N LYS A 148 19.20 -1.57 -8.90
CA LYS A 148 19.88 -1.21 -7.64
C LYS A 148 21.27 -0.58 -7.79
N CYS A 149 21.87 -0.53 -8.99
CA CYS A 149 23.30 -0.20 -9.12
C CYS A 149 23.64 0.84 -10.20
N THR A 150 22.65 1.47 -10.84
CA THR A 150 22.89 2.36 -11.96
C THR A 150 22.21 3.70 -11.72
N GLY A 151 22.89 4.65 -11.07
CA GLY A 151 22.33 6.01 -10.86
C GLY A 151 21.87 6.68 -12.18
N ARG A 152 22.39 6.22 -13.33
CA ARG A 152 21.88 6.55 -14.66
C ARG A 152 21.08 5.40 -15.25
N HIS A 153 19.95 5.69 -15.91
CA HIS A 153 19.12 4.73 -16.64
C HIS A 153 18.57 3.54 -15.80
N SER A 154 18.52 3.68 -14.48
CA SER A 154 17.98 2.65 -13.56
C SER A 154 16.48 2.42 -13.66
N ILE A 155 15.69 3.39 -14.10
CA ILE A 155 14.23 3.27 -14.17
C ILE A 155 13.88 2.61 -15.51
N GLN A 156 13.28 1.43 -15.45
CA GLN A 156 13.04 0.55 -16.59
C GLN A 156 11.66 -0.10 -16.52
N ASN A 157 11.16 -0.56 -17.66
CA ASN A 157 9.96 -1.36 -17.70
C ASN A 157 10.19 -2.66 -16.92
N GLY A 158 9.35 -2.88 -15.90
CA GLY A 158 9.30 -4.16 -15.22
C GLY A 158 8.93 -5.27 -16.19
N VAL A 159 9.38 -6.47 -15.89
CA VAL A 159 9.33 -7.57 -16.85
C VAL A 159 7.90 -8.05 -17.10
N ILE A 160 7.03 -7.86 -16.11
CA ILE A 160 5.61 -8.24 -16.15
C ILE A 160 4.79 -7.33 -17.07
N ILE A 161 5.25 -6.10 -17.32
CA ILE A 161 4.57 -5.13 -18.20
C ILE A 161 5.14 -5.10 -19.62
N ARG A 162 6.16 -5.92 -19.93
CA ARG A 162 6.72 -5.95 -21.29
C ARG A 162 5.76 -6.65 -22.25
N LYS A 163 5.71 -6.16 -23.50
CA LYS A 163 4.73 -6.57 -24.53
C LYS A 163 4.81 -8.06 -24.91
N ASP A 164 5.93 -8.69 -24.63
CA ASP A 164 6.25 -10.09 -24.91
C ASP A 164 5.81 -11.06 -23.80
N VAL A 165 5.30 -10.56 -22.67
CA VAL A 165 5.16 -11.38 -21.45
C VAL A 165 3.72 -11.75 -21.08
N ASP A 166 2.74 -10.83 -21.08
CA ASP A 166 1.31 -11.18 -20.98
C ASP A 166 0.42 -9.92 -21.09
N ARG A 167 -0.63 -9.92 -21.92
CA ARG A 167 -1.59 -8.79 -21.96
C ARG A 167 -2.39 -8.70 -20.65
N ASP A 168 -2.65 -9.85 -20.04
CA ASP A 168 -3.50 -9.98 -18.87
C ASP A 168 -2.89 -9.30 -17.63
N ASN A 169 -1.57 -9.28 -17.51
CA ASN A 169 -0.89 -8.66 -16.37
C ASN A 169 -0.95 -7.13 -16.41
N ARG A 170 -0.90 -6.55 -17.62
CA ARG A 170 -1.05 -5.11 -17.81
C ARG A 170 -2.45 -4.66 -17.40
N ASP A 171 -3.49 -5.36 -17.84
CA ASP A 171 -4.87 -5.02 -17.52
C ASP A 171 -5.15 -5.14 -16.01
N LEU A 172 -4.57 -6.14 -15.34
CA LEU A 172 -4.62 -6.24 -13.88
C LEU A 172 -3.97 -5.03 -13.18
N THR A 173 -2.82 -4.59 -13.67
CA THR A 173 -2.08 -3.46 -13.10
C THR A 173 -2.83 -2.14 -13.31
N VAL A 174 -3.44 -1.96 -14.49
CA VAL A 174 -4.34 -0.83 -14.80
C VAL A 174 -5.55 -0.84 -13.85
N GLU A 175 -6.14 -2.01 -13.63
CA GLU A 175 -7.33 -2.13 -12.78
C GLU A 175 -7.02 -1.84 -11.31
N LEU A 176 -5.95 -2.41 -10.76
CA LEU A 176 -5.48 -2.13 -9.40
C LEU A 176 -5.18 -0.64 -9.19
N THR A 177 -4.48 0.01 -10.12
CA THR A 177 -4.19 1.44 -10.02
C THR A 177 -5.44 2.31 -10.18
N SER A 178 -6.39 1.89 -11.02
CA SER A 178 -7.68 2.56 -11.16
C SER A 178 -8.49 2.50 -9.86
N ILE A 179 -8.59 1.33 -9.23
CA ILE A 179 -9.28 1.16 -7.95
C ILE A 179 -8.57 1.96 -6.86
N ALA A 180 -7.23 1.87 -6.76
CA ALA A 180 -6.46 2.61 -5.77
C ALA A 180 -6.66 4.13 -5.89
N ASN A 181 -6.55 4.66 -7.11
CA ASN A 181 -6.76 6.09 -7.33
C ASN A 181 -8.21 6.51 -7.01
N ALA A 182 -9.21 5.69 -7.33
CA ALA A 182 -10.61 5.98 -6.98
C ALA A 182 -10.82 6.00 -5.46
N LEU A 183 -10.21 5.08 -4.71
CA LEU A 183 -10.27 5.07 -3.25
C LEU A 183 -9.60 6.32 -2.66
N LEU A 184 -8.41 6.69 -3.16
CA LEU A 184 -7.72 7.90 -2.72
C LEU A 184 -8.55 9.16 -3.00
N GLU A 185 -9.12 9.30 -4.20
CA GLU A 185 -9.97 10.44 -4.56
C GLU A 185 -11.27 10.53 -3.74
N THR A 186 -11.75 9.40 -3.22
CA THR A 186 -13.00 9.32 -2.46
C THR A 186 -12.78 9.54 -0.97
N TYR A 187 -11.74 8.91 -0.40
CA TYR A 187 -11.55 8.83 1.05
C TYR A 187 -10.37 9.63 1.57
N THR A 188 -9.55 10.22 0.70
CA THR A 188 -8.42 11.06 1.13
C THR A 188 -8.68 12.54 0.81
N PRO A 189 -8.88 13.39 1.84
CA PRO A 189 -9.05 14.82 1.66
C PRO A 189 -7.92 15.47 0.84
N GLY A 190 -8.29 16.34 -0.08
CA GLY A 190 -7.33 17.08 -0.92
C GLY A 190 -6.72 16.30 -2.08
N MET A 191 -7.18 15.07 -2.36
CA MET A 191 -6.71 14.30 -3.54
C MET A 191 -7.27 14.82 -4.87
N LYS A 192 -8.48 15.39 -4.87
CA LYS A 192 -9.15 15.98 -6.04
C LYS A 192 -8.70 17.41 -6.37
N ASP A 193 -7.80 17.99 -5.57
CA ASP A 193 -7.48 19.41 -5.65
C ASP A 193 -6.80 19.83 -6.97
N GLU A 194 -7.24 20.96 -7.53
CA GLU A 194 -6.63 21.60 -8.70
C GLU A 194 -5.13 21.88 -8.52
N PHE A 195 -4.69 22.11 -7.28
CA PHE A 195 -3.27 22.32 -6.97
C PHE A 195 -2.42 21.08 -7.31
N ARG A 196 -2.94 19.87 -7.08
CA ARG A 196 -2.27 18.64 -7.51
C ARG A 196 -2.25 18.52 -9.03
N ALA A 197 -3.31 18.93 -9.72
CA ALA A 197 -3.33 18.98 -11.18
C ALA A 197 -2.26 19.92 -11.74
N LYS A 198 -2.07 21.11 -11.13
CA LYS A 198 -0.99 22.04 -11.50
C LYS A 198 0.41 21.48 -11.23
N ARG A 199 0.62 20.86 -10.06
CA ARG A 199 1.90 20.21 -9.73
C ARG A 199 2.27 19.13 -10.74
N ARG A 200 1.30 18.37 -11.27
CA ARG A 200 1.55 17.34 -12.31
C ARG A 200 2.10 17.93 -13.60
N LEU A 201 1.66 19.12 -14.00
CA LEU A 201 2.20 19.78 -15.20
C LEU A 201 3.64 20.27 -14.99
N GLN A 202 3.98 20.67 -13.76
CA GLN A 202 5.33 21.12 -13.40
C GLN A 202 6.31 19.97 -13.14
N ARG A 203 5.80 18.83 -12.62
CA ARG A 203 6.57 17.63 -12.29
C ARG A 203 5.72 16.40 -12.64
N PRO A 204 5.72 15.98 -13.92
CA PRO A 204 4.85 14.89 -14.37
C PRO A 204 5.34 13.56 -13.82
N PRO A 205 4.55 12.90 -12.96
CA PRO A 205 4.93 11.61 -12.42
C PRO A 205 4.84 10.53 -13.51
N LEU A 206 5.65 9.49 -13.37
CA LEU A 206 5.60 8.30 -14.20
C LEU A 206 4.60 7.31 -13.59
N THR A 207 3.30 7.52 -13.84
CA THR A 207 2.21 6.73 -13.26
C THR A 207 1.79 5.53 -14.11
N ILE A 208 1.37 4.44 -13.45
CA ILE A 208 0.98 3.22 -14.16
C ILE A 208 -0.44 3.35 -14.72
N GLY A 209 -0.62 2.91 -15.96
CA GLY A 209 -1.82 2.15 -16.34
C GLY A 209 -3.08 2.97 -16.61
N ALA A 210 -3.69 3.62 -15.63
CA ALA A 210 -5.01 4.24 -15.78
C ALA A 210 -4.95 5.75 -16.08
N ASP A 211 -5.81 6.23 -16.99
CA ASP A 211 -5.88 7.63 -17.44
C ASP A 211 -6.10 8.63 -16.29
N LYS A 212 -6.81 8.20 -15.24
CA LYS A 212 -7.08 8.99 -14.03
C LYS A 212 -6.03 8.78 -12.94
N ASN A 213 -5.12 7.81 -13.09
CA ASN A 213 -4.09 7.56 -12.10
C ASN A 213 -3.00 8.62 -12.18
N ASN A 214 -2.91 9.40 -11.12
CA ASN A 214 -1.99 10.52 -11.02
C ASN A 214 -1.04 10.43 -9.82
N THR A 215 -1.09 9.34 -9.06
CA THR A 215 -0.34 9.21 -7.80
C THR A 215 0.32 7.86 -7.65
N ILE A 216 -0.30 6.79 -8.12
CA ILE A 216 0.27 5.44 -7.99
C ILE A 216 1.27 5.22 -9.12
N THR A 217 2.50 4.89 -8.75
CA THR A 217 3.58 4.62 -9.72
C THR A 217 4.05 3.18 -9.64
N SER A 218 3.68 2.44 -8.61
CA SER A 218 4.23 1.12 -8.34
C SER A 218 3.21 0.24 -7.66
N ILE A 219 3.28 -1.06 -7.96
CA ILE A 219 2.48 -2.09 -7.29
C ILE A 219 3.42 -3.21 -6.86
N GLN A 220 3.28 -3.66 -5.62
CA GLN A 220 3.96 -4.83 -5.08
C GLN A 220 2.91 -5.83 -4.56
N ALA A 221 2.95 -7.07 -5.05
CA ALA A 221 2.13 -8.17 -4.55
C ALA A 221 2.96 -9.07 -3.64
N ASN A 222 2.50 -9.29 -2.41
CA ASN A 222 3.15 -10.16 -1.45
C ASN A 222 2.27 -11.39 -1.21
N TYR A 223 2.76 -12.55 -1.65
CA TYR A 223 2.14 -13.84 -1.39
C TYR A 223 2.82 -14.54 -0.22
N LEU A 224 2.00 -15.09 0.66
CA LEU A 224 2.47 -15.98 1.70
C LEU A 224 1.51 -17.17 1.80
N GLU A 225 2.05 -18.36 1.69
CA GLU A 225 1.28 -19.60 1.84
C GLU A 225 0.89 -19.82 3.29
N ILE A 226 -0.34 -20.30 3.50
CA ILE A 226 -0.86 -20.68 4.80
C ILE A 226 -0.68 -22.19 4.93
N ASN A 227 0.28 -22.63 5.74
CA ASN A 227 0.51 -24.05 6.03
C ASN A 227 0.30 -24.37 7.52
N GLU A 228 0.13 -25.63 7.89
CA GLU A 228 -0.17 -26.03 9.28
C GLU A 228 1.01 -25.85 10.26
N GLY A 229 2.19 -25.40 9.80
CA GLY A 229 3.42 -25.24 10.58
C GLY A 229 3.89 -23.78 10.77
N MET A 230 2.97 -22.83 10.80
CA MET A 230 3.20 -21.38 10.68
C MET A 230 3.91 -20.66 11.87
N ASP A 231 4.81 -21.33 12.60
CA ASP A 231 5.73 -20.66 13.52
C ASP A 231 6.82 -19.83 12.79
N GLY A 232 7.09 -20.15 11.51
CA GLY A 232 8.08 -19.46 10.66
C GLY A 232 7.67 -18.05 10.19
N LEU A 233 6.43 -17.65 10.45
CA LEU A 233 5.86 -16.36 10.08
C LEU A 233 6.35 -15.19 10.95
N ARG A 234 7.17 -15.46 11.97
CA ARG A 234 7.79 -14.45 12.86
C ARG A 234 8.58 -13.35 12.13
N LYS A 235 8.85 -13.50 10.82
CA LYS A 235 9.44 -12.44 9.97
C LYS A 235 8.44 -11.39 9.45
N PHE A 236 7.12 -11.59 9.58
CA PHE A 236 6.10 -10.59 9.19
C PHE A 236 6.02 -9.39 10.15
N GLY A 237 6.56 -9.53 11.36
CA GLY A 237 6.32 -8.59 12.47
C GLY A 237 7.38 -7.53 12.73
N HIS A 238 8.41 -7.40 11.89
CA HIS A 238 9.34 -6.28 12.06
C HIS A 238 8.74 -5.01 11.49
N GLY A 239 8.51 -4.04 12.37
CA GLY A 239 8.18 -2.68 11.97
C GLY A 239 9.21 -2.19 10.97
N HIS A 240 8.73 -1.61 9.88
CA HIS A 240 9.56 -0.94 8.89
C HIS A 240 8.87 0.32 8.39
N VAL A 241 9.64 1.12 7.66
CA VAL A 241 9.16 2.31 6.94
C VAL A 241 9.54 2.13 5.49
N ASP A 242 8.65 2.49 4.57
CA ASP A 242 8.97 2.44 3.16
C ASP A 242 9.75 3.70 2.76
N GLU A 243 11.07 3.60 2.93
CA GLU A 243 12.01 4.72 2.75
C GLU A 243 12.02 5.27 1.32
N ARG A 244 11.61 4.46 0.34
CA ARG A 244 11.68 4.80 -1.09
C ARG A 244 10.47 5.58 -1.58
N ASP A 245 9.45 5.72 -0.74
CA ASP A 245 8.20 6.30 -1.19
C ASP A 245 8.08 7.78 -0.88
N HIS A 246 7.18 8.41 -1.62
CA HIS A 246 7.05 9.85 -1.61
C HIS A 246 6.29 10.32 -0.36
N ALA A 247 6.97 11.08 0.50
CA ALA A 247 6.51 11.47 1.84
C ALA A 247 5.19 12.27 1.92
N ASN A 248 4.73 12.84 0.79
CA ASN A 248 3.49 13.61 0.71
C ASN A 248 2.41 12.94 -0.16
N MET A 249 2.56 11.65 -0.43
CA MET A 249 1.57 10.84 -1.14
C MET A 249 1.14 9.67 -0.26
N PHE A 250 0.12 8.95 -0.71
CA PHE A 250 -0.54 7.90 0.05
C PHE A 250 -0.45 6.58 -0.69
N THR A 251 -0.36 5.53 0.10
CA THR A 251 -0.41 4.15 -0.36
C THR A 251 -1.74 3.54 -0.05
N VAL A 252 -2.14 2.65 -0.94
CA VAL A 252 -3.31 1.79 -0.78
C VAL A 252 -2.81 0.36 -0.65
N LEU A 253 -2.88 -0.18 0.56
CA LEU A 253 -2.64 -1.58 0.85
C LEU A 253 -3.95 -2.34 0.70
N PHE A 254 -4.09 -3.10 -0.38
CA PHE A 254 -5.22 -4.02 -0.56
C PHE A 254 -4.93 -5.35 0.13
N LEU A 255 -5.96 -5.89 0.77
CA LEU A 255 -5.93 -7.16 1.46
C LEU A 255 -6.84 -8.13 0.72
N LEU A 256 -6.23 -9.03 -0.06
CA LEU A 256 -6.93 -9.88 -1.03
C LEU A 256 -6.76 -11.37 -0.72
N GLY A 257 -6.41 -11.72 0.51
CA GLY A 257 -6.13 -13.09 0.91
C GLY A 257 -7.32 -14.06 0.80
N ASN A 258 -7.01 -15.34 0.99
CA ASN A 258 -7.96 -16.44 1.12
C ASN A 258 -7.61 -17.26 2.37
N PRO A 259 -7.74 -16.67 3.57
CA PRO A 259 -7.50 -17.41 4.81
C PRO A 259 -8.57 -18.49 5.01
N PRO A 260 -8.23 -19.63 5.64
CA PRO A 260 -9.22 -20.63 6.01
C PRO A 260 -10.28 -20.05 6.96
N PRO A 261 -11.52 -20.57 6.96
CA PRO A 261 -12.59 -20.06 7.84
C PRO A 261 -12.29 -20.15 9.34
N ASP A 262 -11.46 -21.12 9.76
CA ASP A 262 -11.06 -21.33 11.15
C ASP A 262 -9.79 -20.55 11.56
N TYR A 263 -9.38 -19.57 10.75
CA TYR A 263 -8.23 -18.72 11.03
C TYR A 263 -8.64 -17.28 11.35
N HIS A 264 -7.92 -16.70 12.32
CA HIS A 264 -7.81 -15.26 12.48
C HIS A 264 -7.17 -14.65 11.24
N VAL A 265 -7.81 -13.62 10.67
CA VAL A 265 -7.36 -12.99 9.42
C VAL A 265 -6.02 -12.27 9.53
N GLY A 266 -5.53 -12.03 10.76
CA GLY A 266 -4.35 -11.21 11.05
C GLY A 266 -4.73 -9.74 11.22
N ASN A 267 -3.73 -8.89 11.48
CA ASN A 267 -3.91 -7.45 11.61
C ASN A 267 -2.78 -6.69 10.91
N SER A 268 -3.05 -5.46 10.48
CA SER A 268 -2.03 -4.48 10.10
C SER A 268 -1.98 -3.42 11.18
N ALA A 269 -0.77 -3.07 11.62
CA ALA A 269 -0.57 -2.04 12.63
C ALA A 269 0.25 -0.88 12.08
N LEU A 270 -0.22 0.35 12.30
CA LEU A 270 0.57 1.57 12.16
C LEU A 270 1.17 1.86 13.54
N LEU A 271 2.41 1.46 13.74
CA LEU A 271 3.07 1.38 15.05
C LEU A 271 3.37 2.75 15.66
N GLY A 272 3.69 3.75 14.83
CA GLY A 272 3.92 5.11 15.29
C GLY A 272 2.65 5.80 15.79
N GLU A 273 1.54 5.48 15.15
CA GLU A 273 0.20 6.02 15.37
C GLU A 273 -0.62 5.18 16.35
N ARG A 274 -0.11 4.00 16.70
CA ARG A 274 -0.75 2.99 17.55
C ARG A 274 -2.16 2.65 17.09
N THR A 275 -2.33 2.51 15.79
CA THR A 275 -3.60 2.07 15.21
C THR A 275 -3.47 0.68 14.61
N VAL A 276 -4.57 -0.08 14.65
CA VAL A 276 -4.61 -1.46 14.15
C VAL A 276 -5.90 -1.72 13.39
N CYS A 277 -5.83 -2.47 12.29
CA CYS A 277 -6.99 -2.93 11.53
C CYS A 277 -6.84 -4.40 11.15
N PRO A 278 -7.94 -5.14 10.96
CA PRO A 278 -7.86 -6.52 10.48
C PRO A 278 -7.30 -6.58 9.05
N THR A 279 -6.54 -7.64 8.74
CA THR A 279 -6.10 -7.95 7.36
C THR A 279 -7.16 -8.71 6.58
N ALA A 280 -8.41 -8.23 6.68
CA ALA A 280 -9.57 -8.91 6.14
C ALA A 280 -9.58 -8.97 4.60
N PRO A 281 -10.07 -10.05 3.98
CA PRO A 281 -10.26 -10.10 2.53
C PRO A 281 -11.15 -8.98 2.01
N LEU A 282 -10.80 -8.45 0.82
CA LEU A 282 -11.49 -7.36 0.14
C LEU A 282 -11.57 -6.08 0.97
N SER A 283 -10.54 -5.80 1.76
CA SER A 283 -10.37 -4.54 2.49
C SER A 283 -9.15 -3.76 2.00
N ALA A 284 -9.05 -2.50 2.41
CA ALA A 284 -7.92 -1.64 2.09
C ALA A 284 -7.51 -0.77 3.28
N LEU A 285 -6.20 -0.55 3.44
CA LEU A 285 -5.65 0.46 4.34
C LEU A 285 -5.00 1.55 3.49
N VAL A 286 -5.45 2.79 3.66
CA VAL A 286 -4.82 3.96 3.06
C VAL A 286 -3.96 4.63 4.11
N PHE A 287 -2.68 4.87 3.84
CA PHE A 287 -1.78 5.53 4.78
C PHE A 287 -0.61 6.22 4.08
N SER A 288 0.06 7.14 4.77
CA SER A 288 1.33 7.71 4.29
C SER A 288 2.48 6.72 4.52
N GLU A 289 3.34 6.47 3.54
CA GLU A 289 4.39 5.43 3.66
C GLU A 289 5.60 5.80 4.54
N LYS A 290 5.67 7.03 5.07
CA LYS A 290 6.70 7.40 6.07
C LYS A 290 6.32 7.01 7.49
N ARG A 291 5.57 5.90 7.62
CA ARG A 291 5.00 5.43 8.87
C ARG A 291 5.60 4.07 9.20
N TRP A 292 5.96 3.90 10.47
CA TRP A 292 6.33 2.59 10.96
C TRP A 292 5.09 1.71 10.94
N HIS A 293 5.15 0.63 10.20
CA HIS A 293 4.04 -0.30 10.09
C HIS A 293 4.53 -1.73 10.03
N ALA A 294 3.64 -2.66 10.39
CA ALA A 294 3.92 -4.08 10.35
C ALA A 294 2.64 -4.90 10.17
N GLY A 295 2.80 -6.10 9.62
CA GLY A 295 1.75 -7.11 9.58
C GLY A 295 1.86 -8.05 10.78
N ILE A 296 0.72 -8.33 11.41
CA ILE A 296 0.53 -9.36 12.42
C ILE A 296 -0.06 -10.58 11.70
N ALA A 297 0.63 -11.70 11.85
CA ALA A 297 0.32 -12.94 11.16
C ALA A 297 -1.10 -13.44 11.43
N LEU A 298 -1.72 -14.02 10.40
CA LEU A 298 -2.88 -14.89 10.56
C LEU A 298 -2.51 -16.15 11.35
N ARG A 299 -3.44 -16.67 12.14
CA ARG A 299 -3.27 -17.87 12.97
C ARG A 299 -4.58 -18.63 13.05
N ARG A 300 -4.50 -19.94 13.24
CA ARG A 300 -5.69 -20.74 13.55
C ARG A 300 -6.29 -20.24 14.87
N TYR A 301 -7.61 -20.17 14.96
CA TYR A 301 -8.25 -19.92 16.24
C TYR A 301 -8.03 -21.13 17.17
N ASP A 302 -7.79 -20.86 18.45
CA ASP A 302 -7.81 -21.90 19.47
C ASP A 302 -9.23 -22.48 19.60
N ALA A 303 -9.33 -23.76 19.97
CA ALA A 303 -10.61 -24.48 20.03
C ALA A 303 -11.65 -23.78 20.93
N ASP A 304 -11.17 -23.12 21.98
CA ASP A 304 -11.94 -22.38 22.97
C ASP A 304 -12.12 -20.89 22.64
N THR A 305 -11.56 -20.38 21.52
CA THR A 305 -11.69 -18.96 21.15
C THR A 305 -13.18 -18.59 20.97
N PRO A 306 -13.74 -17.68 21.78
CA PRO A 306 -15.12 -17.24 21.67
C PRO A 306 -15.45 -16.65 20.29
N VAL A 307 -16.68 -16.87 19.80
CA VAL A 307 -17.13 -16.33 18.51
C VAL A 307 -17.07 -14.80 18.46
N SER A 308 -17.27 -14.12 19.59
CA SER A 308 -17.25 -12.66 19.70
C SER A 308 -15.90 -12.00 19.35
N ILE A 309 -14.80 -12.76 19.47
CA ILE A 309 -13.44 -12.29 19.16
C ILE A 309 -12.84 -12.97 17.92
N ARG A 310 -13.71 -13.64 17.14
CA ARG A 310 -13.40 -14.07 15.78
C ARG A 310 -13.79 -12.95 14.82
N TYR A 311 -13.01 -12.77 13.76
CA TYR A 311 -13.36 -11.84 12.69
C TYR A 311 -14.63 -12.30 11.97
N VAL A 312 -15.58 -11.39 11.81
CA VAL A 312 -16.80 -11.57 11.02
C VAL A 312 -16.82 -10.48 9.95
N SER A 313 -16.96 -10.87 8.69
CA SER A 313 -17.04 -9.91 7.60
C SER A 313 -18.35 -9.11 7.67
N PRO A 314 -18.33 -7.78 7.48
CA PRO A 314 -19.54 -6.96 7.50
C PRO A 314 -20.44 -7.18 6.27
N VAL A 315 -19.88 -7.76 5.20
CA VAL A 315 -20.59 -8.14 3.98
C VAL A 315 -20.20 -9.57 3.57
N PRO A 316 -21.07 -10.28 2.84
CA PRO A 316 -20.70 -11.57 2.26
C PRO A 316 -19.47 -11.43 1.37
N ILE A 317 -18.42 -12.21 1.67
CA ILE A 317 -17.24 -12.30 0.81
C ILE A 317 -17.52 -13.38 -0.23
N PRO A 318 -17.44 -13.08 -1.54
CA PRO A 318 -17.63 -14.08 -2.57
C PRO A 318 -16.70 -15.28 -2.38
N GLU A 319 -17.31 -16.47 -2.40
CA GLU A 319 -16.58 -17.74 -2.32
C GLU A 319 -15.69 -17.89 -3.57
N LEU A 320 -14.46 -18.34 -3.35
CA LEU A 320 -13.57 -18.67 -4.45
C LEU A 320 -13.77 -20.13 -4.87
N PRO A 321 -13.47 -20.48 -6.13
CA PRO A 321 -13.56 -21.86 -6.60
C PRO A 321 -12.81 -22.84 -5.70
N THR A 322 -13.37 -24.05 -5.53
CA THR A 322 -12.72 -25.13 -4.78
C THR A 322 -11.31 -25.38 -5.30
N GLY A 323 -10.35 -25.52 -4.38
CA GLY A 323 -8.93 -25.70 -4.73
C GLY A 323 -8.16 -24.40 -4.98
N THR A 324 -8.78 -23.24 -4.75
CA THR A 324 -8.04 -21.96 -4.70
C THR A 324 -7.02 -22.00 -3.57
N PRO A 325 -5.75 -21.60 -3.82
CA PRO A 325 -4.71 -21.58 -2.80
C PRO A 325 -5.11 -20.81 -1.54
N LEU A 326 -4.74 -21.36 -0.38
CA LEU A 326 -4.86 -20.72 0.91
C LEU A 326 -3.63 -19.85 1.13
N VAL A 327 -3.78 -18.55 0.89
CA VAL A 327 -2.67 -17.60 0.93
C VAL A 327 -3.10 -16.31 1.62
N HIS A 328 -2.17 -15.71 2.36
CA HIS A 328 -2.22 -14.30 2.65
C HIS A 328 -1.70 -13.55 1.42
N LEU A 329 -2.55 -12.67 0.88
CA LEU A 329 -2.21 -11.82 -0.25
C LEU A 329 -2.41 -10.36 0.14
N SER A 330 -1.32 -9.61 0.16
CA SER A 330 -1.36 -8.14 0.25
C SER A 330 -0.84 -7.53 -1.05
N VAL A 331 -1.51 -6.50 -1.53
CA VAL A 331 -1.11 -5.77 -2.73
C VAL A 331 -0.95 -4.30 -2.36
N VAL A 332 0.29 -3.84 -2.41
CA VAL A 332 0.68 -2.48 -2.06
C VAL A 332 0.72 -1.65 -3.33
N ALA A 333 -0.21 -0.71 -3.48
CA ALA A 333 -0.21 0.26 -4.57
C ALA A 333 0.32 1.59 -4.04
N TYR A 334 1.49 2.02 -4.53
CA TYR A 334 2.27 3.06 -3.87
C TYR A 334 2.91 4.10 -4.81
N PRO A 335 3.19 5.32 -4.29
CA PRO A 335 3.84 6.43 -4.97
C PRO A 335 5.36 6.43 -4.72
N SER A 336 6.12 5.69 -5.53
CA SER A 336 7.59 5.69 -5.44
C SER A 336 8.16 7.08 -5.66
N ARG A 337 9.01 7.57 -4.74
CA ARG A 337 9.61 8.91 -4.82
C ARG A 337 10.32 9.15 -6.15
N ARG A 338 11.05 8.16 -6.63
CA ARG A 338 11.84 8.25 -7.88
C ARG A 338 10.98 8.32 -9.14
N MET A 339 9.73 7.86 -9.06
CA MET A 339 8.77 7.92 -10.16
C MET A 339 7.84 9.13 -10.04
N ILE A 340 7.68 9.69 -8.85
CA ILE A 340 6.95 10.96 -8.64
C ILE A 340 7.84 12.16 -8.99
N ASP A 341 9.05 12.23 -8.44
CA ASP A 341 10.04 13.27 -8.70
C ASP A 341 11.13 12.71 -9.64
N VAL A 342 10.74 12.45 -10.88
CA VAL A 342 11.61 11.81 -11.89
C VAL A 342 12.82 12.68 -12.21
N HIS A 343 14.02 12.11 -12.12
CA HIS A 343 15.25 12.75 -12.59
C HIS A 343 15.64 12.27 -14.00
N PRO A 344 16.00 13.18 -14.93
CA PRO A 344 16.29 12.81 -16.32
C PRO A 344 17.37 11.76 -16.50
N GLN A 345 18.40 11.81 -15.68
CA GLN A 345 19.51 10.88 -15.78
C GLN A 345 19.10 9.46 -15.39
N GLU A 346 18.05 9.29 -14.59
CA GLU A 346 17.62 7.99 -14.06
C GLU A 346 16.75 7.20 -15.04
N LEU A 347 16.14 7.86 -16.03
CA LEU A 347 15.23 7.23 -16.98
C LEU A 347 15.97 6.38 -17.99
N GLY A 348 15.59 5.11 -18.12
CA GLY A 348 16.09 4.22 -19.16
C GLY A 348 15.63 4.66 -20.55
N TYR A 349 16.51 4.52 -21.55
CA TYR A 349 16.20 4.91 -22.93
C TYR A 349 14.93 4.24 -23.48
N GLU A 350 14.65 3.00 -23.08
CA GLU A 350 13.46 2.25 -23.51
C GLU A 350 12.13 2.97 -23.18
N LEU A 351 12.09 3.78 -22.13
CA LEU A 351 10.92 4.58 -21.74
C LEU A 351 10.60 5.69 -22.75
N PHE A 352 11.53 6.06 -23.63
CA PHE A 352 11.34 7.02 -24.73
C PHE A 352 11.07 6.36 -26.09
N THR A 353 11.03 5.02 -26.12
CA THR A 353 10.72 4.24 -27.33
C THR A 353 9.27 3.75 -27.32
N SER A 354 8.86 2.98 -28.32
CA SER A 354 7.55 2.31 -28.34
C SER A 354 7.41 1.25 -27.23
N ALA A 355 8.50 0.80 -26.61
CA ALA A 355 8.46 -0.12 -25.47
C ALA A 355 7.93 0.56 -24.21
N GLY A 356 8.25 1.84 -23.98
CA GLY A 356 7.74 2.65 -22.86
C GLY A 356 6.22 2.76 -22.82
N SER A 357 5.53 2.65 -23.97
CA SER A 357 4.05 2.74 -24.00
C SER A 357 3.35 1.58 -23.30
N ALA A 358 4.04 0.47 -23.03
CA ALA A 358 3.46 -0.66 -22.31
C ALA A 358 3.05 -0.31 -20.86
N TYR A 359 3.68 0.72 -20.30
CA TYR A 359 3.40 1.23 -18.96
C TYR A 359 2.15 2.12 -18.87
N PHE A 360 1.74 2.73 -19.99
CA PHE A 360 0.63 3.67 -20.06
C PHE A 360 -0.63 2.98 -20.59
N GLN A 361 -1.84 3.48 -20.29
CA GLN A 361 -3.08 2.92 -20.85
C GLN A 361 -3.10 2.95 -22.38
N SER A 362 -2.64 4.08 -22.91
CA SER A 362 -2.79 4.43 -24.31
C SER A 362 -1.55 5.14 -24.82
N GLN A 363 -1.36 5.08 -26.14
CA GLN A 363 -0.30 5.84 -26.81
C GLN A 363 -0.48 7.35 -26.59
N LYS A 364 -1.73 7.84 -26.50
CA LYS A 364 -2.03 9.24 -26.17
C LYS A 364 -1.43 9.63 -24.83
N LYS A 365 -1.68 8.86 -23.77
CA LYS A 365 -1.11 9.14 -22.43
C LYS A 365 0.40 9.11 -22.40
N TYR A 366 0.99 8.15 -23.10
CA TYR A 366 2.43 8.10 -23.23
C TYR A 366 3.00 9.38 -23.86
N GLN A 367 2.38 9.89 -24.92
CA GLN A 367 2.79 11.16 -25.55
C GLN A 367 2.52 12.37 -24.65
N GLU A 368 1.38 12.43 -23.97
CA GLU A 368 1.07 13.50 -23.00
C GLU A 368 2.12 13.57 -21.89
N TRP A 369 2.52 12.42 -21.34
CA TRP A 369 3.59 12.35 -20.35
C TRP A 369 4.92 12.82 -20.92
N ARG A 370 5.33 12.33 -22.11
CA ARG A 370 6.58 12.75 -22.75
C ARG A 370 6.66 14.25 -23.00
N MET A 371 5.58 14.85 -23.50
CA MET A 371 5.50 16.29 -23.75
C MET A 371 5.57 17.08 -22.46
N SER A 372 4.76 16.71 -21.45
CA SER A 372 4.78 17.38 -20.14
C SER A 372 6.16 17.29 -19.50
N TYR A 373 6.79 16.12 -19.60
CA TYR A 373 8.11 15.84 -19.08
C TYR A 373 9.18 16.69 -19.77
N TYR A 374 9.14 16.77 -21.09
CA TYR A 374 10.03 17.62 -21.88
C TYR A 374 9.87 19.09 -21.50
N ILE A 375 8.64 19.62 -21.46
CA ILE A 375 8.36 21.02 -21.07
C ILE A 375 8.86 21.34 -19.67
N ALA A 376 8.69 20.41 -18.71
CA ALA A 376 9.12 20.60 -17.33
C ALA A 376 10.65 20.66 -17.17
N HIS A 377 11.41 20.06 -18.10
CA HIS A 377 12.87 19.97 -18.01
C HIS A 377 13.64 20.83 -19.03
N GLU A 378 12.95 21.36 -20.05
CA GLU A 378 13.52 22.29 -21.03
C GLU A 378 13.48 23.76 -20.60
N ARG A 379 12.65 24.11 -19.62
CA ARG A 379 12.63 25.49 -19.09
C ARG A 379 13.73 25.64 -18.04
N PRO A 380 14.87 26.31 -18.34
CA PRO A 380 15.73 26.79 -17.29
C PRO A 380 14.92 27.84 -16.51
N TRP A 381 14.83 27.68 -15.20
CA TRP A 381 14.41 28.76 -14.31
C TRP A 381 15.60 29.66 -14.04
#